data_AF-A0A434CJ78-F1
#
_entry.id   AF-A0A434CJ78-F1
#
_cell.length_a   1.000
_cell.length_b   1.000
_cell.length_c   1.000
_cell.angle_alpha   90.00
_cell.angle_beta   90.00
_cell.angle_gamma   90.00
#
_symmetry.space_group_name_H-M   'P 1'
#
loop_
_entity.id
_entity.type
_entity.pdbx_description
1 polymer ?
#
loop_
_entity_poly.entity_id
_entity_poly.type
_entity_poly.pdbx_seq_one_letter_code
_entity_poly.pdbx_strand_id
1 'polypeptide(L)'
;MSLTSAHSVVAPSATSKRVAGTIIVLYALISIVPLLWIFATSFKTPPDSIAYPPKILFQPSLEGYCNLFTTRTRQTPEYINSLGPATGFCDETTRKRNMVIAGPSNFMPRFVNSLIIAFGSTFCAVFLGTLSAYGFSRFKVPLADDLLFFILSTRMMPPIAVAIPIYLMYRELGLSDTALGMILLYTA
;
A
#
# COMPACT_ATOMS: atom_id res chain seq x y z
N MET A 1 17.81 -0.59 59.34
CA MET A 1 17.89 -1.58 58.25
C MET A 1 17.81 -0.82 56.94
N SER A 2 18.96 -0.40 56.41
CA SER A 2 19.06 0.42 55.19
C SER A 2 18.94 -0.51 53.99
N LEU A 3 17.85 -0.37 53.22
CA LEU A 3 17.69 -1.07 51.96
C LEU A 3 18.62 -0.42 50.94
N THR A 4 19.77 -1.06 50.73
CA THR A 4 20.69 -0.81 49.63
C THR A 4 19.93 -0.81 48.32
N SER A 5 19.89 0.35 47.66
CA SER A 5 19.38 0.50 46.30
C SER A 5 20.31 -0.27 45.35
N ALA A 6 19.98 -1.52 45.07
CA ALA A 6 20.60 -2.29 44.01
C ALA A 6 20.23 -1.67 42.65
N HIS A 7 20.98 -0.64 42.24
CA HIS A 7 20.86 -0.06 40.91
C HIS A 7 21.64 -0.96 39.94
N SER A 8 20.93 -1.58 39.01
CA SER A 8 21.54 -2.27 37.87
C SER A 8 22.39 -1.27 37.09
N VAL A 9 23.70 -1.53 36.97
CA VAL A 9 24.66 -0.69 36.23
C VAL A 9 24.33 -0.56 34.74
N VAL A 10 23.42 -1.42 34.25
CA VAL A 10 22.91 -1.44 32.87
C VAL A 10 21.53 -0.76 32.73
N ALA A 11 20.89 -0.36 33.83
CA ALA A 11 19.58 0.29 33.76
C ALA A 11 19.72 1.75 33.28
N PRO A 12 19.00 2.17 32.23
CA PRO A 12 19.07 3.54 31.76
C PRO A 12 18.51 4.50 32.81
N SER A 13 19.22 5.61 33.01
CA SER A 13 18.80 6.68 33.94
C SER A 13 17.44 7.25 33.56
N ALA A 14 16.72 7.84 34.52
CA ALA A 14 15.41 8.46 34.26
C ALA A 14 15.51 9.53 33.16
N THR A 15 16.61 10.28 33.11
CA THR A 15 16.90 11.26 32.06
C THR A 15 17.11 10.59 30.70
N SER A 16 17.88 9.50 30.62
CA SER A 16 18.08 8.75 29.38
C SER A 16 16.76 8.21 28.81
N LYS A 17 15.89 7.65 29.67
CA LYS A 17 14.55 7.21 29.26
C LYS A 17 13.68 8.36 28.75
N ARG A 18 13.70 9.53 29.40
CA ARG A 18 12.97 10.72 28.96
C ARG A 18 13.49 11.24 27.62
N VAL A 19 14.81 11.31 27.45
CA VAL A 19 15.45 11.75 26.19
C VAL A 19 15.10 10.78 25.07
N ALA A 20 15.28 9.47 25.28
CA ALA A 20 14.91 8.45 24.30
C ALA A 20 13.42 8.52 23.94
N GLY A 21 12.55 8.67 24.95
CA GLY A 21 11.11 8.85 24.74
C GLY A 21 10.78 10.09 23.90
N THR A 22 11.38 11.25 24.21
CA THR A 22 11.20 12.48 23.44
C THR A 22 11.67 12.31 21.99
N ILE A 23 12.82 11.67 21.77
CA ILE A 23 13.35 11.40 20.42
C ILE A 23 12.38 10.51 19.64
N ILE A 24 11.88 9.44 20.25
CA ILE A 24 10.93 8.52 19.61
C ILE A 24 9.62 9.25 19.26
N VAL A 25 9.09 10.08 20.16
CA VAL A 25 7.88 10.86 19.92
C VAL A 25 8.08 11.85 18.78
N LEU A 26 9.19 12.60 18.77
CA LEU A 26 9.50 13.53 17.68
C LEU A 26 9.65 12.82 16.34
N TYR A 27 10.36 11.69 16.31
CA TYR A 27 10.49 10.86 15.12
C TYR A 27 9.13 10.35 14.62
N ALA A 28 8.30 9.84 15.53
CA ALA A 28 6.95 9.39 15.20
C ALA A 28 6.11 10.53 14.59
N LEU A 29 6.13 11.72 15.19
CA LEU A 29 5.43 12.89 14.66
C LEU A 29 5.90 13.25 13.25
N ILE A 30 7.21 13.27 13.00
CA ILE A 30 7.78 13.53 11.67
C ILE A 30 7.32 12.47 10.66
N SER A 31 7.32 11.19 11.04
CA SER A 31 6.91 10.09 10.17
C SER A 31 5.42 10.12 9.79
N ILE A 32 4.58 10.75 10.62
CA ILE A 32 3.14 10.89 10.40
C ILE A 32 2.83 12.05 9.43
N VAL A 33 3.71 13.04 9.28
CA VAL A 33 3.48 14.21 8.42
C VAL A 33 3.12 13.82 6.97
N PRO A 34 3.82 12.91 6.28
CA PRO A 34 3.43 12.49 4.93
C PRO A 34 2.06 11.79 4.88
N LEU A 35 1.69 11.04 5.92
CA LEU A 35 0.39 10.36 5.99
C LEU A 35 -0.74 11.37 6.18
N LEU A 36 -0.55 12.36 7.06
CA LEU A 36 -1.48 13.48 7.21
C LEU A 36 -1.61 14.28 5.91
N TRP A 37 -0.52 14.44 5.17
CA TRP A 37 -0.55 15.09 3.87
C TRP A 37 -1.42 14.32 2.87
N ILE A 38 -1.23 13.00 2.76
CA ILE A 38 -2.04 12.11 1.88
C ILE A 38 -3.52 12.15 2.27
N PHE A 39 -3.80 12.13 3.57
CA PHE A 39 -5.16 12.23 4.06
C PHE A 39 -5.78 13.59 3.72
N ALA A 40 -5.06 14.69 3.94
CA ALA A 40 -5.53 16.03 3.59
C ALA A 40 -5.74 16.21 2.07
N THR A 41 -4.85 15.68 1.22
CA THR A 41 -5.01 15.74 -0.24
C THR A 41 -6.22 14.94 -0.73
N SER A 42 -6.66 13.89 -0.02
CA SER A 42 -7.86 13.14 -0.40
C SER A 42 -9.15 13.99 -0.40
N PHE A 43 -9.18 15.09 0.38
CA PHE A 43 -10.27 16.05 0.44
C PHE A 43 -10.05 17.32 -0.42
N LYS A 44 -8.92 17.42 -1.13
CA LYS A 44 -8.67 18.53 -2.06
C LYS A 44 -9.36 18.29 -3.40
N THR A 45 -9.75 19.36 -4.07
CA THR A 45 -10.23 19.24 -5.46
C THR A 45 -9.07 18.80 -6.38
N PRO A 46 -9.32 18.17 -7.54
CA PRO A 46 -8.27 17.77 -8.46
C PRO A 46 -7.32 18.91 -8.89
N PRO A 47 -7.82 20.13 -9.20
CA PRO A 47 -6.96 21.29 -9.49
C PRO A 47 -6.12 21.74 -8.29
N ASP A 48 -6.68 21.70 -7.07
CA ASP A 48 -5.95 22.10 -5.86
C ASP A 48 -4.88 21.08 -5.46
N SER A 49 -5.05 19.80 -5.82
CA SER A 49 -4.12 18.71 -5.49
C SER A 49 -2.81 18.76 -6.27
N ILE A 50 -2.83 19.39 -7.45
CA ILE A 50 -1.66 19.54 -8.35
C ILE A 50 -1.19 21.01 -8.46
N ALA A 51 -1.73 21.90 -7.63
CA ALA A 51 -1.42 23.32 -7.68
C ALA A 51 0.01 23.62 -7.21
N TYR A 52 0.69 24.53 -7.91
CA TYR A 52 1.97 25.11 -7.52
C TYR A 52 1.78 26.63 -7.31
N PRO A 53 1.99 27.18 -6.11
CA PRO A 53 2.43 26.52 -4.86
C PRO A 53 1.34 25.63 -4.21
N PRO A 54 1.73 24.64 -3.38
CA PRO A 54 0.78 23.70 -2.78
C PRO A 54 -0.14 24.41 -1.78
N LYS A 55 -1.45 24.28 -1.99
CA LYS A 55 -2.45 24.88 -1.11
C LYS A 55 -2.57 24.06 0.18
N ILE A 56 -2.26 24.70 1.31
CA ILE A 56 -2.40 24.11 2.66
C ILE A 56 -3.83 24.34 3.18
N LEU A 57 -4.38 25.53 2.97
CA LEU A 57 -5.77 25.87 3.26
C LEU A 57 -6.62 25.62 2.00
N PHE A 58 -7.63 24.77 2.12
CA PHE A 58 -8.53 24.41 1.03
C PHE A 58 -9.95 24.20 1.57
N GLN A 59 -10.94 24.28 0.69
CA GLN A 59 -12.31 23.92 1.03
C GLN A 59 -12.45 22.39 0.87
N PRO A 60 -12.82 21.65 1.93
CA PRO A 60 -12.96 20.20 1.84
C PRO A 60 -14.00 19.81 0.77
N SER A 61 -13.64 18.86 -0.08
CA SER A 61 -14.48 18.37 -1.17
C SER A 61 -14.47 16.85 -1.24
N LEU A 62 -15.61 16.26 -1.60
CA LEU A 62 -15.75 14.82 -1.86
C LEU A 62 -15.62 14.47 -3.34
N GLU A 63 -15.24 15.43 -4.18
CA GLU A 63 -15.08 15.22 -5.62
C GLU A 63 -14.12 14.07 -5.96
N GLY A 64 -13.01 13.95 -5.23
CA GLY A 64 -12.03 12.87 -5.43
C GLY A 64 -12.65 11.48 -5.28
N TYR A 65 -13.57 11.30 -4.33
CA TYR A 65 -14.27 10.03 -4.12
C TYR A 65 -15.29 9.75 -5.22
N CYS A 66 -16.04 10.76 -5.69
CA CYS A 66 -16.89 10.60 -6.87
C CYS A 66 -16.06 10.13 -8.08
N ASN A 67 -14.87 10.70 -8.27
CA ASN A 67 -13.96 10.36 -9.36
C ASN A 67 -13.39 8.95 -9.23
N LEU A 68 -13.24 8.43 -8.01
CA LEU A 68 -12.71 7.10 -7.74
C LEU A 68 -13.73 6.01 -8.12
N PHE A 69 -15.01 6.22 -7.82
CA PHE A 69 -16.06 5.21 -7.99
C PHE A 69 -16.87 5.34 -9.28
N THR A 70 -16.65 6.39 -10.08
CA THR A 70 -17.39 6.62 -11.32
C THR A 70 -16.48 6.77 -12.53
N THR A 71 -16.90 6.18 -13.64
CA THR A 71 -16.34 6.45 -14.96
C THR A 71 -17.06 7.67 -15.54
N ARG A 72 -16.30 8.66 -15.99
CA ARG A 72 -16.84 9.94 -16.47
C ARG A 72 -16.37 10.20 -17.90
N THR A 73 -17.25 10.71 -18.74
CA THR A 73 -16.94 11.06 -20.14
C THR A 73 -17.23 12.53 -20.38
N ARG A 74 -16.42 13.19 -21.21
CA ARG A 74 -16.67 14.59 -21.60
C ARG A 74 -17.81 14.64 -22.61
N GLN A 75 -18.70 15.62 -22.46
CA GLN A 75 -19.84 15.84 -23.34
C GLN A 75 -19.90 17.30 -23.78
N THR A 76 -20.68 17.56 -24.83
CA THR A 76 -20.87 18.93 -25.31
C THR A 76 -21.76 19.73 -24.34
N PRO A 77 -21.57 21.06 -24.24
CA PRO A 77 -22.40 21.90 -23.38
C PRO A 77 -23.90 21.81 -23.74
N GLU A 78 -24.23 21.65 -25.02
CA GLU A 78 -25.61 21.51 -25.51
C GLU A 78 -26.26 20.23 -24.98
N TYR A 79 -25.51 19.13 -24.93
CA TYR A 79 -25.98 17.87 -24.33
C TYR A 79 -26.24 18.06 -22.84
N ILE A 80 -25.37 18.76 -22.12
CA ILE A 80 -25.51 18.94 -20.66
C ILE A 80 -26.74 19.79 -20.33
N ASN A 81 -27.02 20.81 -21.14
CA ASN A 81 -28.19 21.67 -20.99
C ASN A 81 -29.51 20.96 -21.33
N SER A 82 -29.48 19.87 -22.11
CA SER A 82 -30.67 19.05 -22.39
C SER A 82 -30.97 18.04 -21.28
N LEU A 83 -30.03 17.79 -20.37
CA LEU A 83 -30.26 16.94 -19.21
C LEU A 83 -31.16 17.63 -18.19
N GLY A 84 -32.01 16.85 -17.51
CA GLY A 84 -32.80 17.31 -16.37
C GLY A 84 -31.94 17.71 -15.16
N PRO A 85 -32.53 18.07 -14.01
CA PRO A 85 -31.78 18.46 -12.82
C PRO A 85 -30.79 17.38 -12.38
N ALA A 86 -29.68 17.80 -11.76
CA ALA A 86 -28.69 16.87 -11.24
C ALA A 86 -29.30 15.98 -10.16
N THR A 87 -29.03 14.68 -10.26
CA THR A 87 -29.64 13.66 -9.38
C THR A 87 -28.94 13.54 -8.02
N GLY A 88 -27.72 14.08 -7.89
CA GLY A 88 -26.96 14.10 -6.63
C GLY A 88 -25.62 14.86 -6.74
N PHE A 89 -24.87 14.89 -5.64
CA PHE A 89 -23.62 15.65 -5.52
C PHE A 89 -22.56 15.29 -6.59
N CYS A 90 -22.36 13.99 -6.84
CA CYS A 90 -21.38 13.54 -7.84
C CYS A 90 -21.80 13.89 -9.28
N ASP A 91 -23.10 13.86 -9.57
CA ASP A 91 -23.65 14.25 -10.87
C ASP A 91 -23.49 15.76 -11.08
N GLU A 92 -23.84 16.56 -10.08
CA GLU A 92 -23.66 18.02 -10.10
C GLU A 92 -22.18 18.42 -10.31
N THR A 93 -21.28 17.81 -9.54
CA THR A 93 -19.84 18.12 -9.62
C THR A 93 -19.23 17.69 -10.96
N THR A 94 -19.69 16.58 -11.52
CA THR A 94 -19.22 16.07 -12.82
C THR A 94 -19.70 16.97 -13.96
N ARG A 95 -20.96 17.41 -13.93
CA ARG A 95 -21.53 18.34 -14.93
C ARG A 95 -20.87 19.71 -14.93
N LYS A 96 -20.49 20.24 -13.75
CA LYS A 96 -19.70 21.48 -13.64
C LYS A 96 -18.38 21.45 -14.43
N ARG A 97 -17.87 20.26 -14.76
CA ARG A 97 -16.65 20.06 -15.56
C ARG A 97 -16.91 19.62 -17.00
N ASN A 98 -18.11 19.84 -17.52
CA ASN A 98 -18.55 19.37 -18.84
C ASN A 98 -18.41 17.84 -19.02
N MET A 99 -18.68 17.08 -17.96
CA MET A 99 -18.64 15.62 -17.97
C MET A 99 -19.99 15.04 -17.54
N VAL A 100 -20.23 13.78 -17.90
CA VAL A 100 -21.35 12.97 -17.41
C VAL A 100 -20.85 11.62 -16.90
N ILE A 101 -21.56 11.05 -15.93
CA ILE A 101 -21.26 9.73 -15.39
C ILE A 101 -21.70 8.67 -16.41
N ALA A 102 -20.74 7.92 -16.94
CA ALA A 102 -20.98 6.84 -17.90
C ALA A 102 -21.26 5.48 -17.23
N GLY A 103 -20.82 5.30 -15.97
CA GLY A 103 -21.04 4.07 -15.22
C GLY A 103 -20.16 3.98 -13.97
N PRO A 104 -20.21 2.86 -13.22
CA PRO A 104 -19.31 2.60 -12.10
C PRO A 104 -17.87 2.38 -12.59
N SER A 105 -16.89 2.67 -11.73
CA SER A 105 -15.48 2.42 -12.02
C SER A 105 -15.09 0.97 -11.74
N ASN A 106 -14.01 0.50 -12.39
CA ASN A 106 -13.40 -0.80 -12.10
C ASN A 106 -12.53 -0.81 -10.84
N PHE A 107 -12.66 0.19 -9.95
CA PHE A 107 -11.86 0.27 -8.74
C PHE A 107 -12.16 -0.91 -7.79
N MET A 108 -13.43 -1.22 -7.54
CA MET A 108 -13.80 -2.24 -6.54
C MET A 108 -13.29 -3.65 -6.93
N PRO A 109 -13.47 -4.13 -8.18
CA PRO A 109 -12.87 -5.40 -8.59
C PRO A 109 -11.34 -5.43 -8.47
N ARG A 110 -10.65 -4.34 -8.81
CA ARG A 110 -9.19 -4.23 -8.68
C ARG A 110 -8.75 -4.27 -7.22
N PHE A 111 -9.47 -3.60 -6.33
CA PHE A 111 -9.21 -3.60 -4.90
C PHE A 111 -9.36 -5.01 -4.30
N VAL A 112 -10.43 -5.72 -4.67
CA VAL A 112 -10.64 -7.11 -4.24
C VAL A 112 -9.54 -8.04 -4.76
N ASN A 113 -9.12 -7.89 -6.02
CA ASN A 113 -7.98 -8.64 -6.55
C ASN A 113 -6.70 -8.41 -5.74
N SER A 114 -6.39 -7.16 -5.38
CA SER A 114 -5.24 -6.84 -4.54
C SER A 114 -5.34 -7.48 -3.15
N LEU A 115 -6.53 -7.48 -2.53
CA LEU A 115 -6.72 -8.15 -1.24
C LEU A 115 -6.49 -9.65 -1.36
N ILE A 116 -7.09 -10.30 -2.36
CA ILE A 116 -6.92 -11.75 -2.59
C ILE A 116 -5.45 -12.10 -2.80
N ILE A 117 -4.75 -11.35 -3.64
CA ILE A 117 -3.32 -11.59 -3.94
C ILE A 117 -2.48 -11.39 -2.68
N ALA A 118 -2.67 -10.28 -1.95
CA ALA A 118 -1.86 -9.96 -0.78
C ALA A 118 -2.06 -10.94 0.38
N PHE A 119 -3.31 -11.28 0.71
CA PHE A 119 -3.61 -12.24 1.76
C PHE A 119 -3.21 -13.66 1.34
N GLY A 120 -3.47 -14.04 0.10
CA GLY A 120 -3.10 -15.34 -0.45
C GLY A 120 -1.59 -15.57 -0.43
N SER A 121 -0.80 -14.62 -0.94
CA SER A 121 0.66 -14.74 -0.96
C SER A 121 1.26 -14.70 0.44
N THR A 122 0.76 -13.82 1.33
CA THR A 122 1.24 -13.73 2.71
C THR A 122 0.98 -15.03 3.46
N PHE A 123 -0.22 -15.61 3.33
CA PHE A 123 -0.56 -16.88 3.96
C PHE A 123 0.37 -17.99 3.47
N CYS A 124 0.52 -18.16 2.16
CA CYS A 124 1.39 -19.19 1.58
C CYS A 124 2.85 -18.99 1.98
N ALA A 125 3.38 -17.76 1.93
CA ALA A 125 4.76 -17.45 2.29
C ALA A 125 5.05 -17.73 3.77
N VAL A 126 4.16 -17.32 4.67
CA VAL A 126 4.31 -17.59 6.11
C VAL A 126 4.19 -19.08 6.39
N PHE A 127 3.22 -19.76 5.76
CA PHE A 127 3.00 -21.19 5.96
C PHE A 127 4.22 -22.02 5.51
N LEU A 128 4.64 -21.87 4.25
CA LEU A 128 5.79 -22.60 3.70
C LEU A 128 7.11 -22.17 4.36
N GLY A 129 7.27 -20.88 4.64
CA GLY A 129 8.45 -20.34 5.32
C GLY A 129 8.59 -20.86 6.75
N THR A 130 7.48 -20.97 7.49
CA THR A 130 7.48 -21.48 8.86
C THR A 130 7.79 -22.98 8.90
N LEU A 131 7.21 -23.77 7.98
CA LEU A 131 7.55 -25.19 7.85
C LEU A 131 9.04 -25.39 7.53
N SER A 132 9.58 -24.59 6.62
CA SER A 132 11.00 -24.63 6.26
C SER A 132 11.89 -24.22 7.43
N ALA A 133 11.56 -23.11 8.12
CA ALA A 133 12.29 -22.63 9.29
C ALA A 133 12.27 -23.63 10.45
N TYR A 134 11.16 -24.34 10.67
CA TYR A 134 11.10 -25.42 11.65
C TYR A 134 12.04 -26.57 11.27
N GLY A 135 12.08 -26.93 9.99
CA GLY A 135 13.03 -27.89 9.43
C GLY A 135 14.49 -27.57 9.79
N PHE A 136 14.94 -26.37 9.44
CA PHE A 136 16.31 -25.91 9.70
C PHE A 136 16.64 -25.70 11.18
N SER A 137 15.66 -25.28 11.99
CA SER A 137 15.90 -25.00 13.42
C SER A 137 15.91 -26.24 14.30
N ARG A 138 15.17 -27.30 13.92
CA ARG A 138 15.00 -28.49 14.77
C ARG A 138 15.77 -29.71 14.31
N PHE A 139 16.00 -29.86 13.01
CA PHE A 139 16.73 -31.01 12.47
C PHE A 139 18.15 -30.63 12.09
N LYS A 140 19.07 -31.59 12.19
CA LYS A 140 20.45 -31.44 11.73
C LYS A 140 20.48 -31.62 10.21
N VAL A 141 20.26 -30.53 9.48
CA VAL A 141 20.32 -30.52 8.02
C VAL A 141 21.79 -30.45 7.59
N PRO A 142 22.28 -31.36 6.73
CA PRO A 142 23.63 -31.25 6.19
C PRO A 142 23.76 -29.99 5.32
N LEU A 143 24.90 -29.30 5.37
CA LEU A 143 25.15 -28.05 4.61
C LEU A 143 24.13 -26.93 4.87
N ALA A 144 23.56 -26.86 6.09
CA ALA A 144 22.55 -25.86 6.43
C ALA A 144 23.01 -24.42 6.15
N ASP A 145 24.24 -24.06 6.53
CA ASP A 145 24.77 -22.70 6.36
C ASP A 145 24.93 -22.33 4.88
N ASP A 146 25.46 -23.26 4.06
CA ASP A 146 25.62 -23.05 2.62
C ASP A 146 24.27 -22.92 1.91
N LEU A 147 23.27 -23.73 2.32
CA LEU A 147 21.92 -23.67 1.76
C LEU A 147 21.20 -22.37 2.13
N LEU A 148 21.31 -21.92 3.38
CA LEU A 148 20.77 -20.63 3.83
C LEU A 148 21.45 -19.48 3.09
N PHE A 149 22.76 -19.52 2.92
CA PHE A 149 23.50 -18.53 2.13
C PHE A 149 23.03 -18.51 0.67
N PHE A 150 22.85 -19.68 0.05
CA PHE A 150 22.34 -19.79 -1.31
C PHE A 150 20.94 -19.17 -1.44
N ILE A 151 20.00 -19.52 -0.54
CA ILE A 151 18.63 -18.96 -0.54
C ILE A 151 18.67 -17.43 -0.41
N LEU A 152 19.47 -16.89 0.51
CA LEU A 152 19.62 -15.44 0.68
C LEU A 152 20.19 -14.78 -0.58
N SER A 153 21.18 -15.39 -1.22
CA SER A 153 21.79 -14.85 -2.44
C SER A 153 20.77 -14.67 -3.58
N THR A 154 19.83 -15.62 -3.74
CA THR A 154 18.79 -15.52 -4.77
C THR A 154 17.83 -14.34 -4.55
N ARG A 155 17.64 -13.90 -3.29
CA ARG A 155 16.82 -12.73 -2.94
C ARG A 155 17.52 -11.39 -3.13
N MET A 156 18.85 -11.40 -3.31
CA MET A 156 19.64 -10.20 -3.61
C MET A 156 19.73 -9.95 -5.12
N MET A 157 19.35 -10.91 -5.95
CA MET A 157 19.31 -10.74 -7.40
C MET A 157 18.33 -9.61 -7.78
N PRO A 158 18.69 -8.72 -8.73
CA PRO A 158 17.78 -7.68 -9.20
C PRO A 158 16.49 -8.31 -9.75
N PRO A 159 15.30 -7.96 -9.22
CA PRO A 159 14.04 -8.58 -9.65
C PRO A 159 13.77 -8.48 -11.15
N ILE A 160 14.25 -7.40 -11.79
CA ILE A 160 14.10 -7.17 -13.23
C ILE A 160 14.79 -8.24 -14.09
N ALA A 161 15.89 -8.83 -13.61
CA ALA A 161 16.63 -9.86 -14.34
C ALA A 161 15.82 -11.17 -14.46
N VAL A 162 14.98 -11.45 -13.47
CA VAL A 162 14.17 -12.68 -13.39
C VAL A 162 12.78 -12.49 -14.02
N ALA A 163 12.33 -11.23 -14.18
CA ALA A 163 10.99 -10.91 -14.63
C ALA A 163 10.67 -11.44 -16.04
N ILE A 164 11.57 -11.26 -17.02
CA ILE A 164 11.33 -11.69 -18.41
C ILE A 164 11.22 -13.21 -18.52
N PRO A 165 12.17 -14.02 -18.00
CA PRO A 165 12.05 -15.47 -18.03
C PRO A 165 10.79 -15.99 -17.34
N ILE A 166 10.45 -15.46 -16.15
CA ILE A 166 9.24 -15.85 -15.43
C ILE A 166 8.00 -15.51 -16.24
N TYR A 167 7.93 -14.32 -16.85
CA TYR A 167 6.79 -13.93 -17.66
C TYR A 167 6.55 -14.90 -18.82
N LEU A 168 7.61 -15.32 -19.52
CA LEU A 168 7.50 -16.29 -20.61
C LEU A 168 6.98 -17.64 -20.12
N MET A 169 7.51 -18.14 -19.00
CA MET A 169 7.03 -19.37 -18.36
C MET A 169 5.56 -19.28 -17.94
N TYR A 170 5.14 -18.16 -17.34
CA TYR A 170 3.76 -17.95 -16.90
C TYR A 170 2.79 -17.84 -18.08
N ARG A 171 3.23 -17.25 -19.19
CA ARG A 171 2.45 -17.16 -20.42
C ARG A 171 2.22 -18.55 -21.03
N GLU A 172 3.24 -19.40 -21.06
CA GLU A 172 3.12 -20.80 -21.53
C GLU A 172 2.18 -21.63 -20.64
N LEU A 173 2.24 -21.42 -19.33
CA LEU A 173 1.37 -22.09 -18.36
C LEU A 173 -0.06 -21.51 -18.30
N GLY A 174 -0.36 -20.44 -19.04
CA GLY A 174 -1.66 -19.76 -18.98
C GLY A 174 -1.94 -19.05 -17.64
N LEU A 175 -0.90 -18.79 -16.84
CA LEU A 175 -0.99 -18.10 -15.55
C LEU A 175 -0.85 -16.58 -15.69
N SER A 176 -0.56 -16.08 -16.89
CA SER A 176 -0.51 -14.65 -17.21
C SER A 176 -1.86 -13.99 -16.94
N ASP A 177 -1.84 -12.83 -16.29
CA ASP A 177 -3.03 -12.04 -15.95
C ASP A 177 -4.04 -12.74 -15.01
N THR A 178 -3.55 -13.63 -14.13
CA THR A 178 -4.37 -14.31 -13.13
C THR A 178 -3.96 -13.98 -11.70
N ALA A 179 -4.92 -13.96 -10.77
CA ALA A 179 -4.63 -13.77 -9.35
C ALA A 179 -3.77 -14.92 -8.78
N LEU A 180 -4.03 -16.16 -9.22
CA LEU A 180 -3.25 -17.34 -8.81
C LEU A 180 -1.79 -17.21 -9.25
N GLY A 181 -1.55 -16.75 -10.48
CA GLY A 181 -0.20 -16.49 -10.96
C GLY A 181 0.53 -15.48 -10.06
N MET A 182 -0.11 -14.37 -9.74
CA MET A 182 0.50 -13.36 -8.86
C MET A 182 0.76 -13.88 -7.44
N ILE A 183 -0.13 -14.72 -6.90
CA ILE A 183 0.06 -15.34 -5.58
C ILE A 183 1.29 -16.24 -5.56
N LEU A 184 1.44 -17.10 -6.57
CA LEU A 184 2.59 -18.00 -6.68
C LEU A 184 3.89 -17.22 -6.84
N LEU A 185 3.89 -16.19 -7.68
CA LEU A 185 5.06 -15.34 -7.90
C LEU A 185 5.50 -14.63 -6.62
N TYR A 186 4.57 -14.13 -5.81
CA TYR A 186 4.88 -13.45 -4.55
C TYR A 186 5.17 -14.40 -3.37
N THR A 187 4.92 -15.70 -3.52
CA THR A 187 5.24 -16.70 -2.49
C THR A 187 6.70 -17.16 -2.54
N ALA A 188 7.31 -17.13 -3.74
CA ALA A 188 8.64 -17.65 -4.03
C ALA A 188 9.78 -16.74 -3.51
#